data_AF-A0A1S8L5Z6-F1
#
_entry.id   AF-A0A1S8L5Z6-F1
#
_cell.length_a   1.000
_cell.length_b   1.000
_cell.length_c   1.000
_cell.angle_alpha   90.00
_cell.angle_beta   90.00
_cell.angle_gamma   90.00
#
_symmetry.space_group_name_H-M   'P 1'
#
loop_
_entity.id
_entity.type
_entity.pdbx_description
1 polymer ?
#
loop_
_entity_poly.entity_id
_entity_poly.type
_entity_poly.pdbx_seq_one_letter_code
_entity_poly.pdbx_strand_id
1 'polypeptide(L)' 'MTTNILPVGIKIKRLREKYKLNQDDIVGTELTRNLISQIEHGKANLTKSTAELIIRNTKEILNIRMVKLDPKYSVEYLL' A
#
# COMPACT_ATOMS: atom_id res chain seq x y z
N MET A 1 3.80 -28.40 -0.66
CA MET A 1 3.00 -27.27 -0.13
C MET A 1 3.49 -26.01 -0.82
N THR A 2 2.75 -25.50 -1.80
CA THR A 2 3.09 -24.21 -2.42
C THR A 2 2.69 -23.11 -1.46
N THR A 3 3.67 -22.44 -0.85
CA THR A 3 3.43 -21.20 -0.11
C THR A 3 2.88 -20.18 -1.11
N ASN A 4 1.56 -19.95 -1.09
CA ASN A 4 0.92 -18.93 -1.91
C ASN A 4 1.31 -17.55 -1.36
N ILE A 5 2.48 -17.06 -1.79
CA ILE A 5 2.91 -15.69 -1.53
C ILE A 5 1.96 -14.78 -2.31
N LEU A 6 1.20 -13.94 -1.59
CA LEU A 6 0.30 -12.98 -2.22
C LEU A 6 1.10 -12.03 -3.12
N PRO A 7 0.65 -11.77 -4.37
CA PRO A 7 1.31 -10.78 -5.22
C PRO A 7 1.27 -9.40 -4.57
N VAL A 8 2.35 -8.64 -4.72
CA VAL A 8 2.53 -7.31 -4.12
C VAL A 8 1.34 -6.37 -4.41
N GLY A 9 0.89 -6.33 -5.66
CA GLY A 9 -0.27 -5.54 -6.05
C GLY A 9 -1.55 -5.88 -5.29
N ILE A 10 -1.76 -7.17 -4.97
CA ILE A 10 -2.89 -7.63 -4.15
C ILE A 10 -2.74 -7.19 -2.70
N LYS A 11 -1.51 -7.21 -2.16
CA LYS A 11 -1.24 -6.75 -0.79
C LYS A 11 -1.55 -5.26 -0.62
N ILE A 12 -1.14 -4.43 -1.58
CA ILE A 12 -1.44 -2.98 -1.61
C ILE A 12 -2.96 -2.74 -1.72
N LYS A 13 -3.62 -3.41 -2.67
CA LYS A 13 -5.07 -3.28 -2.86
C LYS A 13 -5.84 -3.65 -1.59
N ARG A 14 -5.48 -4.73 -0.91
CA ARG A 14 -6.09 -5.15 0.36
C ARG A 14 -5.90 -4.14 1.50
N LEU A 15 -4.70 -3.57 1.62
CA LEU A 15 -4.44 -2.50 2.60
C LEU A 15 -5.40 -1.33 2.36
N ARG A 16 -5.45 -0.89 1.11
CA ARG A 16 -6.21 0.27 0.66
C ARG A 16 -7.72 0.07 0.84
N GLU A 17 -8.25 -1.09 0.44
CA GLU A 17 -9.66 -1.44 0.60
C GLU A 17 -10.07 -1.57 2.06
N LYS A 18 -9.23 -2.16 2.93
CA LYS A 18 -9.50 -2.28 4.37
C LYS A 18 -9.79 -0.92 5.01
N TYR A 19 -9.06 0.11 4.60
CA TYR A 19 -9.17 1.46 5.15
C TYR A 19 -9.97 2.44 4.29
N LYS A 20 -10.63 1.95 3.23
CA LYS A 20 -11.43 2.77 2.30
C LYS A 20 -10.61 3.94 1.72
N LEU A 21 -9.41 3.64 1.25
CA LEU A 21 -8.51 4.60 0.62
C LEU A 21 -8.60 4.45 -0.91
N ASN A 22 -8.34 5.51 -1.64
CA ASN A 22 -8.11 5.48 -3.08
C ASN A 22 -6.58 5.39 -3.37
N GLN A 23 -6.21 5.22 -4.63
CA GLN A 23 -4.79 5.06 -5.00
C GLN A 23 -3.99 6.36 -4.78
N ASP A 24 -4.63 7.52 -4.92
CA ASP A 24 -4.02 8.84 -4.67
C ASP A 24 -3.70 9.04 -3.19
N ASP A 25 -4.59 8.59 -2.30
CA ASP A 25 -4.45 8.69 -0.84
C ASP A 25 -3.14 8.08 -0.35
N ILE A 26 -2.72 6.94 -0.93
CA ILE A 26 -1.53 6.21 -0.46
C ILE A 26 -0.22 6.71 -1.10
N VAL A 27 -0.27 7.51 -2.17
CA VAL A 27 0.94 8.13 -2.77
C VAL A 27 1.11 9.59 -2.41
N GLY A 28 0.03 10.29 -2.07
CA GLY A 28 0.07 11.73 -1.81
C GLY A 28 0.57 12.50 -3.03
N THR A 29 1.40 13.52 -2.80
CA THR A 29 1.97 14.36 -3.86
C THR A 29 3.31 13.87 -4.39
N GLU A 30 3.90 12.85 -3.76
CA GLU A 30 5.27 12.40 -4.04
C GLU A 30 5.35 11.46 -5.25
N LEU A 31 4.27 10.73 -5.56
CA LEU A 31 4.19 9.83 -6.70
C LEU A 31 2.84 9.96 -7.40
N THR A 32 2.77 9.47 -8.64
CA THR A 32 1.53 9.47 -9.40
C THR A 32 0.67 8.24 -9.06
N ARG A 33 -0.66 8.42 -9.07
CA ARG A 33 -1.65 7.33 -9.05
C ARG A 33 -1.34 6.19 -10.00
N ASN A 34 -0.84 6.55 -11.19
CA ASN A 34 -0.58 5.60 -12.26
C ASN A 34 0.42 4.54 -11.83
N LEU A 35 1.45 4.91 -11.05
CA LEU A 35 2.42 3.93 -10.53
C LEU A 35 1.73 2.86 -9.67
N ILE A 36 0.87 3.25 -8.73
CA ILE A 36 0.10 2.30 -7.91
C ILE A 36 -0.79 1.42 -8.78
N SER A 37 -1.46 2.01 -9.79
CA SER A 37 -2.24 1.23 -10.74
C SER A 37 -1.38 0.19 -11.46
N GLN A 38 -0.20 0.55 -11.97
CA GLN A 38 0.70 -0.42 -12.61
C GLN A 38 1.13 -1.52 -11.62
N ILE A 39 1.45 -1.20 -10.37
CA ILE A 39 1.83 -2.19 -9.35
C ILE A 39 0.65 -3.11 -9.00
N GLU A 40 -0.55 -2.58 -8.76
CA GLU A 40 -1.76 -3.36 -8.47
C GLU A 40 -2.11 -4.36 -9.60
N HIS A 41 -1.74 -4.04 -10.85
CA HIS A 41 -1.93 -4.89 -12.03
C HIS A 41 -0.68 -5.70 -12.44
N GLY A 42 0.39 -5.71 -11.63
CA GLY A 42 1.60 -6.50 -11.91
C GLY A 42 2.44 -5.98 -13.08
N LYS A 43 2.24 -4.73 -13.51
CA LYS A 43 2.97 -4.08 -14.63
C LYS A 43 4.19 -3.30 -14.16
N ALA A 44 4.32 -3.05 -12.86
CA ALA A 44 5.48 -2.41 -12.26
C ALA A 44 5.84 -3.09 -10.93
N ASN A 45 7.13 -3.07 -10.58
CA ASN A 45 7.63 -3.58 -9.31
C ASN A 45 7.49 -2.53 -8.20
N LEU A 46 7.26 -2.99 -6.97
CA LEU A 46 7.30 -2.13 -5.79
C LEU A 46 8.74 -2.00 -5.30
N THR A 47 9.21 -0.77 -5.12
CA THR A 47 10.48 -0.51 -4.43
C THR A 47 10.23 -0.38 -2.92
N LYS A 48 11.29 -0.57 -2.12
CA LYS A 48 11.23 -0.33 -0.67
C LYS A 48 10.81 1.11 -0.34
N SER A 49 11.33 2.10 -1.06
CA SER A 49 10.97 3.51 -0.85
C SER A 49 9.49 3.79 -1.13
N THR A 50 8.93 3.20 -2.19
CA THR A 50 7.49 3.30 -2.47
C THR A 50 6.65 2.58 -1.40
N ALA A 51 7.13 1.44 -0.88
CA ALA A 51 6.45 0.74 0.22
C ALA A 51 6.45 1.58 1.51
N GLU A 52 7.58 2.20 1.87
CA GLU A 52 7.71 3.11 3.01
C GLU A 52 6.77 4.32 2.88
N LEU A 53 6.70 4.93 1.69
CA LEU A 53 5.79 6.01 1.37
C LEU A 53 4.32 5.61 1.58
N ILE A 54 3.91 4.46 1.02
CA ILE A 54 2.54 3.94 1.17
C ILE A 54 2.17 3.77 2.64
N ILE A 55 3.05 3.16 3.44
CA ILE A 55 2.80 2.93 4.86
C ILE A 55 2.75 4.25 5.64
N ARG A 56 3.65 5.19 5.34
CA ARG A 56 3.67 6.51 5.98
C ARG A 56 2.39 7.29 5.71
N ASN A 57 2.02 7.46 4.44
CA ASN A 57 0.81 8.19 4.04
C ASN A 57 -0.45 7.54 4.61
N THR A 58 -0.52 6.20 4.59
CA THR A 58 -1.62 5.47 5.22
C THR A 58 -1.72 5.78 6.72
N LYS A 59 -0.60 5.76 7.45
CA LYS A 59 -0.59 6.08 8.89
C LYS A 59 -1.06 7.52 9.14
N GLU A 60 -0.57 8.49 8.36
CA GLU A 60 -0.96 9.90 8.48
C GLU A 60 -2.48 10.08 8.32
N ILE A 61 -3.06 9.47 7.28
CA ILE A 61 -4.52 9.53 7.04
C ILE A 61 -5.30 8.85 8.17
N LEU A 62 -4.84 7.69 8.64
CA LEU A 62 -5.52 6.97 9.72
C LEU A 62 -5.45 7.72 11.05
N ASN A 63 -4.34 8.39 11.35
CA ASN A 63 -4.20 9.24 12.52
C ASN A 63 -5.23 10.39 12.53
N ILE A 64 -5.46 11.04 11.38
CA ILE A 64 -6.50 12.07 11.23
C ILE A 64 -7.90 11.49 11.51
N ARG A 65 -8.13 10.24 11.10
CA ARG A 65 -9.39 9.52 11.34
C ARG A 65 -9.51 8.93 12.75
N MET A 66 -8.52 9.12 13.63
CA MET A 66 -8.42 8.47 14.95
C MET A 66 -8.49 6.93 14.88
N VAL A 67 -8.00 6.34 13.79
CA VAL A 67 -7.92 4.89 13.58
C VAL A 67 -6.45 4.46 13.63
N LYS A 68 -6.17 3.30 14.24
CA LYS A 68 -4.81 2.74 14.22
C LYS A 68 -4.60 1.84 13.01
N LEU A 69 -3.43 1.94 12.38
CA LEU A 69 -2.98 0.97 11.40
C LEU A 69 -2.75 -0.39 12.09
N ASP A 70 -3.44 -1.42 11.63
CA ASP A 70 -3.19 -2.81 12.02
C ASP A 70 -1.71 -3.17 11.77
N PRO A 71 -0.94 -3.58 12.81
CA PRO A 71 0.50 -3.79 12.74
C PRO A 71 0.96 -4.77 11.66
N LYS A 72 0.09 -5.67 11.21
CA LYS A 72 0.42 -6.60 10.11
C LYS A 72 0.70 -5.88 8.79
N TYR A 73 0.17 -4.67 8.61
CA TYR A 73 0.46 -3.85 7.44
C TYR A 73 1.72 -3.04 7.71
N SER A 74 2.85 -3.61 7.29
CA SER A 74 4.18 -3.01 7.37
C SER A 74 4.84 -2.96 6.00
N VAL A 75 6.04 -2.38 5.93
CA VAL A 75 6.86 -2.38 4.72
C VAL A 75 7.21 -3.80 4.31
N GLU A 76 7.56 -4.66 5.27
CA GLU A 76 7.89 -6.07 5.08
C GLU A 76 6.69 -6.87 4.60
N TYR A 77 5.48 -6.51 5.03
CA TYR A 77 4.27 -7.15 4.50
C TYR A 77 4.10 -6.83 3.02
N LEU A 78 4.36 -5.59 2.58
CA LEU A 78 4.15 -5.19 1.19
C LEU A 78 5.18 -5.79 0.22
N LEU A 79 6.42 -5.99 0.67
CA LEU A 79 7.50 -6.64 -0.09
C LEU A 79 7.37 -8.17 -0.10
#